data_AF-A0A9D2NLC8-F1
#
_entry.id   AF-A0A9D2NLC8-F1
#
_cell.length_a   1.000
_cell.length_b   1.000
_cell.length_c   1.000
_cell.angle_alpha   90.00
_cell.angle_beta   90.00
_cell.angle_gamma   90.00
#
_symmetry.space_group_name_H-M   'P 1'
#
loop_
_entity.id
_entity.type
_entity.pdbx_description
1 polymer ?
#
loop_
_entity_poly.entity_id
_entity_poly.type
_entity_poly.pdbx_seq_one_letter_code
_entity_poly.pdbx_strand_id
1 'polypeptide(L)'
;MDQEKNEQVIEVKLGSGIREIDDLQTLLKKCLDQGFPLVAISRATKLPEAELQEYLNGSLPSDFSRIEYLNIFLILLLHEKPVSDTYYRDLMDGLTHVFEIPEDTIARYAGVSMDELNAFENSDKREHIERCIAHLFVTFMRDSRFTCEDGPWVIEGCGETEQKEENQ
;
A
#
# COMPACT_ATOMS: atom_id res chain seq x y z
N MET A 1 14.52 45.31 -20.44
CA MET A 1 15.30 45.10 -19.21
C MET A 1 14.65 43.91 -18.58
N ASP A 2 15.12 42.75 -18.98
CA ASP A 2 14.37 41.51 -18.92
C ASP A 2 14.75 40.82 -17.61
N GLN A 3 13.78 40.67 -16.71
CA GLN A 3 13.95 39.90 -15.49
C GLN A 3 13.79 38.42 -15.84
N GLU A 4 14.92 37.72 -15.93
CA GLU A 4 14.97 36.26 -15.93
C GLU A 4 14.33 35.75 -14.62
N LYS A 5 13.20 35.06 -14.75
CA LYS A 5 12.64 34.25 -13.67
C LYS A 5 13.54 33.03 -13.49
N ASN A 6 14.26 32.98 -12.37
CA ASN A 6 14.91 31.77 -11.90
C ASN A 6 13.83 30.73 -11.55
N GLU A 7 13.52 29.86 -12.51
CA GLU A 7 12.84 28.61 -12.25
C GLU A 7 13.80 27.70 -11.49
N GLN A 8 13.53 27.50 -10.20
CA GLN A 8 14.22 26.46 -9.43
C GLN A 8 13.73 25.10 -9.96
N VAL A 9 14.52 24.52 -10.87
CA VAL A 9 14.37 23.14 -11.30
C VAL A 9 14.66 22.27 -10.09
N ILE A 10 13.61 21.68 -9.50
CA ILE A 10 13.76 20.62 -8.50
C ILE A 10 14.25 19.39 -9.27
N GLU A 11 15.56 19.13 -9.24
CA GLU A 11 16.12 17.86 -9.67
C GLU A 11 15.60 16.75 -8.75
N VAL A 12 14.52 16.10 -9.17
CA VAL A 12 14.11 14.82 -8.59
C VAL A 12 15.10 13.79 -9.09
N LYS A 13 16.13 13.50 -8.27
CA LYS A 13 17.01 12.35 -8.52
C LYS A 13 16.16 11.09 -8.45
N LEU A 14 15.88 10.49 -9.61
CA LEU A 14 15.41 9.11 -9.70
C LEU A 14 16.40 8.24 -8.94
N GLY A 15 15.96 7.67 -7.83
CA GLY A 15 16.71 6.66 -7.10
C GLY A 15 17.03 5.49 -8.03
N SER A 16 18.19 4.86 -7.82
CA SER A 16 18.73 3.82 -8.68
C SER A 16 17.68 2.76 -9.02
N GLY A 17 17.58 2.46 -10.31
CA GLY A 17 16.68 1.46 -10.86
C GLY A 17 16.79 0.11 -10.16
N ILE A 18 15.63 -0.57 -10.13
CA ILE A 18 15.44 -1.96 -9.73
C ILE A 18 16.21 -2.29 -8.45
N ARG A 19 15.70 -1.82 -7.30
CA ARG A 19 16.10 -2.40 -6.03
C ARG A 19 15.74 -3.88 -6.08
N GLU A 20 16.72 -4.77 -5.88
CA GLU A 20 16.41 -6.11 -5.38
C GLU A 20 15.51 -5.89 -4.16
N ILE A 21 14.25 -6.32 -4.27
CA ILE A 21 13.33 -6.23 -3.14
C ILE A 21 13.96 -7.10 -2.06
N ASP A 22 14.27 -6.48 -0.92
CA ASP A 22 14.81 -7.21 0.21
C ASP A 22 13.91 -8.42 0.51
N ASP A 23 14.49 -9.55 0.89
CA ASP A 23 13.69 -10.68 1.31
C ASP A 23 12.83 -10.35 2.54
N LEU A 24 11.80 -11.16 2.77
CA LEU A 24 10.81 -10.95 3.84
C LEU A 24 11.48 -10.76 5.22
N GLN A 25 12.52 -11.55 5.51
CA GLN A 25 13.25 -11.48 6.77
C GLN A 25 13.93 -10.11 6.93
N THR A 26 14.55 -9.62 5.87
CA THR A 26 15.25 -8.34 5.83
C THR A 26 14.26 -7.17 5.95
N LEU A 27 13.12 -7.23 5.26
CA LEU A 27 12.05 -6.22 5.38
C LEU A 27 11.51 -6.15 6.82
N LEU A 28 11.18 -7.29 7.42
CA LEU A 28 10.70 -7.36 8.81
C LEU A 28 11.73 -6.76 9.77
N LYS A 29 13.01 -7.14 9.63
CA LYS A 29 14.09 -6.62 10.47
C LYS A 29 14.24 -5.10 10.34
N LYS A 30 14.21 -4.55 9.12
CA LYS A 30 14.27 -3.10 8.90
C LYS A 30 13.12 -2.36 9.59
N CYS A 31 11.89 -2.90 9.54
CA CYS A 31 10.76 -2.30 10.24
C CYS A 31 10.98 -2.29 11.77
N LEU A 32 11.48 -3.40 12.34
CA LEU A 32 11.81 -3.46 13.77
C LEU A 32 12.91 -2.45 14.14
N ASP A 33 13.97 -2.34 13.32
CA ASP A 33 15.08 -1.41 13.52
C ASP A 33 14.63 0.07 13.44
N GLN A 34 13.55 0.36 12.70
CA GLN A 34 12.90 1.68 12.66
C GLN A 34 11.95 1.94 13.84
N GLY A 35 11.75 0.97 14.73
CA GLY A 35 10.96 1.12 15.95
C GLY A 35 9.49 0.68 15.81
N PHE A 36 9.10 0.02 14.72
CA PHE A 36 7.78 -0.60 14.61
C PHE A 36 7.78 -1.93 15.37
N PRO A 37 7.06 -2.08 16.48
CA PRO A 37 7.10 -3.32 17.26
C PRO A 37 6.34 -4.44 16.53
N LEU A 38 6.75 -5.69 16.78
CA LEU A 38 6.15 -6.87 16.14
C LEU A 38 4.64 -6.96 16.35
N VAL A 39 4.15 -6.61 17.55
CA VAL A 39 2.72 -6.52 17.87
C VAL A 39 1.94 -5.55 16.98
N ALA A 40 2.55 -4.44 16.55
CA ALA A 40 1.89 -3.48 15.66
C ALA A 40 1.75 -4.05 14.24
N ILE A 41 2.81 -4.70 13.75
CA ILE A 41 2.82 -5.39 12.45
C ILE A 41 1.80 -6.54 12.46
N SER A 42 1.78 -7.32 13.54
CA SER A 42 0.82 -8.41 13.76
C SER A 42 -0.63 -7.91 13.69
N ARG A 43 -0.96 -6.84 14.43
CA ARG A 43 -2.30 -6.25 14.42
C ARG A 43 -2.71 -5.74 13.03
N ALA A 44 -1.81 -5.05 12.33
CA ALA A 44 -2.11 -4.48 11.02
C ALA A 44 -2.29 -5.54 9.93
N THR A 45 -1.56 -6.66 10.00
CA THR A 45 -1.57 -7.72 8.99
C THR A 45 -2.48 -8.89 9.34
N LYS A 46 -3.00 -8.92 10.58
CA LYS A 46 -3.75 -10.03 11.18
C LYS A 46 -2.94 -11.35 11.25
N LEU A 47 -1.61 -11.28 11.15
CA LEU A 47 -0.72 -12.42 11.31
C LEU A 47 -0.29 -12.56 12.77
N PRO A 48 -0.28 -13.76 13.37
CA PRO A 48 0.21 -13.98 14.73
C PRO A 48 1.66 -13.55 14.91
N GLU A 49 2.00 -12.94 16.06
CA GLU A 49 3.40 -12.56 16.37
C GLU A 49 4.36 -13.76 16.32
N ALA A 50 3.91 -14.94 16.75
CA ALA A 50 4.71 -16.17 16.70
C ALA A 50 5.10 -16.53 15.26
N GLU A 51 4.18 -16.35 14.30
CA GLU A 51 4.44 -16.62 12.88
C GLU A 51 5.42 -15.59 12.29
N LEU A 52 5.25 -14.30 12.61
CA LEU A 52 6.21 -13.28 12.21
C LEU A 52 7.61 -13.51 12.82
N GLN A 53 7.67 -14.05 14.04
CA GLN A 53 8.92 -14.42 14.71
C GLN A 53 9.62 -15.60 14.00
N GLU A 54 8.87 -16.57 13.49
CA GLU A 54 9.43 -17.65 12.67
C GLU A 54 10.03 -17.10 11.37
N TYR A 55 9.38 -16.14 10.72
CA TYR A 55 9.91 -15.53 9.50
C TYR A 55 11.19 -14.74 9.75
N LEU A 56 11.28 -14.04 10.89
CA LEU A 56 12.52 -13.39 11.35
C LEU A 56 13.67 -14.40 11.56
N ASN A 57 13.33 -15.65 11.87
CA ASN A 57 14.31 -16.73 12.05
C ASN A 57 14.65 -17.45 10.74
N GLY A 58 14.09 -17.02 9.60
CA GLY A 58 14.37 -17.56 8.27
C GLY A 58 13.44 -18.71 7.85
N SER A 59 12.38 -18.99 8.61
CA SER A 59 11.34 -19.92 8.17
C SER A 59 10.56 -19.32 7.00
N LEU A 60 10.44 -20.06 5.90
CA LEU A 60 9.63 -19.63 4.76
C LEU A 60 8.15 -19.93 5.03
N PRO A 61 7.25 -18.97 4.77
CA PRO A 61 5.82 -19.20 4.93
C PRO A 61 5.30 -20.23 3.91
N SER A 62 4.27 -20.99 4.29
CA SER A 62 3.67 -22.00 3.43
C SER A 62 2.63 -21.44 2.43
N ASP A 63 2.09 -20.25 2.70
CA ASP A 63 1.04 -19.62 1.90
C ASP A 63 1.55 -18.38 1.18
N PHE A 64 1.93 -18.56 -0.10
CA PHE A 64 2.52 -17.51 -0.93
C PHE A 64 1.66 -16.26 -1.10
N SER A 65 0.33 -16.36 -1.04
CA SER A 65 -0.56 -15.20 -1.21
C SER A 65 -0.48 -14.24 -0.01
N ARG A 66 -0.41 -14.81 1.20
CA ARG A 66 -0.20 -14.03 2.44
C ARG A 66 1.19 -13.39 2.51
N ILE A 67 2.19 -14.03 1.90
CA ILE A 67 3.55 -13.47 1.79
C ILE A 67 3.56 -12.21 0.96
N GLU A 68 2.90 -12.23 -0.21
CA GLU A 68 2.89 -11.08 -1.10
C GLU A 68 2.27 -9.86 -0.40
N TYR A 69 1.13 -10.06 0.28
CA TYR A 69 0.50 -9.01 1.08
C TYR A 69 1.41 -8.48 2.20
N LEU A 70 2.05 -9.38 2.96
CA LEU A 70 2.97 -8.98 4.03
C LEU A 70 4.17 -8.20 3.48
N ASN A 71 4.76 -8.64 2.37
CA ASN A 71 5.86 -7.92 1.71
C ASN A 71 5.44 -6.52 1.29
N ILE A 72 4.28 -6.40 0.63
CA ILE A 72 3.73 -5.10 0.23
C ILE A 72 3.52 -4.20 1.44
N PHE A 73 2.93 -4.72 2.52
CA PHE A 73 2.72 -3.97 3.75
C PHE A 73 4.04 -3.43 4.33
N LEU A 74 5.08 -4.27 4.42
CA LEU A 74 6.37 -3.87 4.97
C LEU A 74 7.10 -2.85 4.08
N ILE A 75 7.06 -3.04 2.76
CA ILE A 75 7.59 -2.09 1.77
C ILE A 75 6.92 -0.72 1.96
N LEU A 76 5.58 -0.68 2.07
CA LEU A 76 4.84 0.56 2.29
C LEU A 76 5.16 1.19 3.66
N LEU A 77 5.30 0.38 4.71
CA LEU A 77 5.68 0.85 6.05
C LEU A 77 7.06 1.51 6.07
N LEU A 78 7.98 1.00 5.24
CA LEU A 78 9.31 1.57 5.01
C LEU A 78 9.31 2.76 4.02
N HIS A 79 8.13 3.24 3.60
CA HIS A 79 7.95 4.31 2.62
C HIS A 79 8.57 3.99 1.25
N GLU A 80 8.61 2.71 0.88
CA GLU A 80 9.10 2.23 -0.41
C GLU A 80 7.94 1.89 -1.36
N LYS A 81 8.22 1.90 -2.67
CA LYS A 81 7.21 1.62 -3.70
C LYS A 81 7.15 0.11 -3.99
N PRO A 82 6.00 -0.55 -3.88
CA PRO A 82 5.85 -1.94 -4.32
C PRO A 82 6.14 -2.10 -5.82
N VAL A 83 6.71 -3.25 -6.17
CA VAL A 83 6.86 -3.70 -7.56
C VAL A 83 5.98 -4.93 -7.76
N SER A 84 4.65 -4.71 -7.72
CA SER A 84 3.64 -5.75 -7.93
C SER A 84 2.53 -5.16 -8.80
N ASP A 85 2.37 -5.70 -10.01
CA ASP A 85 1.27 -5.33 -10.91
C ASP A 85 -0.07 -5.71 -10.29
N THR A 86 -0.13 -6.91 -9.67
CA THR A 86 -1.29 -7.41 -8.93
C THR A 86 -1.75 -6.40 -7.89
N TYR A 87 -0.84 -5.86 -7.08
CA TYR A 87 -1.18 -4.85 -6.08
C TYR A 87 -1.89 -3.63 -6.69
N TYR A 88 -1.33 -3.03 -7.73
CA TYR A 88 -1.95 -1.85 -8.35
C TYR A 88 -3.25 -2.18 -9.09
N ARG A 89 -3.37 -3.39 -9.63
CA ARG A 89 -4.63 -3.89 -10.21
C ARG A 89 -5.71 -4.06 -9.15
N ASP A 90 -5.39 -4.62 -7.98
CA ASP A 90 -6.33 -4.76 -6.87
C ASP A 90 -6.77 -3.39 -6.34
N LEU A 91 -5.85 -2.41 -6.26
CA LEU A 91 -6.22 -1.03 -5.91
C LEU A 91 -7.17 -0.42 -6.94
N MET A 92 -6.89 -0.64 -8.23
CA MET A 92 -7.74 -0.15 -9.32
C MET A 92 -9.12 -0.81 -9.29
N ASP A 93 -9.18 -2.12 -9.02
CA ASP A 93 -10.41 -2.88 -8.84
C ASP A 93 -11.24 -2.35 -7.66
N GLY A 94 -10.60 -2.02 -6.54
CA GLY A 94 -11.24 -1.34 -5.43
C GLY A 94 -11.77 0.05 -5.82
N LEU A 95 -10.99 0.85 -6.55
CA LEU A 95 -11.45 2.16 -7.03
C LEU A 95 -12.72 2.04 -7.90
N THR A 96 -12.77 1.07 -8.80
CA THR A 96 -13.88 0.93 -9.75
C THR A 96 -15.09 0.21 -9.18
N HIS A 97 -14.91 -0.85 -8.39
CA HIS A 97 -16.01 -1.70 -7.91
C HIS A 97 -16.47 -1.36 -6.49
N VAL A 98 -15.57 -0.89 -5.63
CA VAL A 98 -15.92 -0.54 -4.24
C VAL A 98 -16.33 0.92 -4.13
N PHE A 99 -15.51 1.81 -4.70
CA PHE A 99 -15.77 3.25 -4.64
C PHE A 99 -16.58 3.76 -5.85
N GLU A 100 -16.93 2.87 -6.78
CA GLU A 100 -17.73 3.17 -7.97
C GLU A 100 -17.14 4.30 -8.84
N ILE A 101 -15.81 4.45 -8.84
CA ILE A 101 -15.12 5.48 -9.60
C ILE A 101 -14.95 5.01 -11.05
N PRO A 102 -15.51 5.71 -12.04
CA PRO A 102 -15.38 5.30 -13.44
C PRO A 102 -13.92 5.30 -13.92
N GLU A 103 -13.52 4.28 -14.70
CA GLU A 103 -12.16 4.18 -15.26
C GLU A 103 -11.73 5.43 -16.05
N ASP A 104 -12.65 6.05 -16.79
CA ASP A 104 -12.38 7.29 -17.53
C ASP A 104 -12.05 8.46 -16.60
N THR A 105 -12.59 8.46 -15.38
CA THR A 105 -12.25 9.45 -14.35
C THR A 105 -10.85 9.21 -13.79
N ILE A 106 -10.48 7.95 -13.55
CA ILE A 106 -9.14 7.56 -13.12
C ILE A 106 -8.10 7.92 -14.19
N ALA A 107 -8.39 7.63 -15.46
CA ALA A 107 -7.52 7.96 -16.59
C ALA A 107 -7.31 9.47 -16.73
N ARG A 108 -8.39 10.27 -16.64
CA ARG A 108 -8.31 11.74 -16.61
C ARG A 108 -7.48 12.25 -15.44
N TYR A 109 -7.65 11.68 -14.25
CA TYR A 109 -6.88 12.04 -13.07
C TYR A 109 -5.39 11.77 -13.26
N ALA A 110 -5.04 10.62 -13.85
CA ALA A 110 -3.67 10.26 -14.17
C ALA A 110 -3.11 11.03 -15.39
N GLY A 111 -3.94 11.71 -16.18
CA GLY A 111 -3.51 12.42 -17.39
C GLY A 111 -3.13 11.49 -18.54
N VAL A 112 -3.77 10.33 -18.63
CA VAL A 112 -3.50 9.28 -19.64
C VAL A 112 -4.78 8.85 -20.35
N SER A 113 -4.66 8.09 -21.45
CA SER A 113 -5.83 7.48 -22.09
C SER A 113 -6.32 6.27 -21.28
N MET A 114 -7.55 5.84 -21.52
CA MET A 114 -8.06 4.58 -20.94
C MET A 114 -7.23 3.37 -21.37
N ASP A 115 -6.81 3.30 -22.63
CA ASP A 115 -5.97 2.19 -23.11
C ASP A 115 -4.61 2.17 -22.39
N GLU A 116 -4.02 3.35 -22.15
CA GLU A 116 -2.76 3.48 -21.41
C GLU A 116 -2.91 3.14 -19.93
N LEU A 117 -4.03 3.52 -19.30
CA LEU A 117 -4.38 3.10 -17.94
C LEU A 117 -4.57 1.57 -17.88
N ASN A 118 -5.28 0.99 -18.84
CA ASN A 118 -5.60 -0.44 -18.86
C ASN A 118 -4.42 -1.32 -19.24
N ALA A 119 -3.35 -0.76 -19.81
CA ALA A 119 -2.11 -1.45 -20.13
C ALA A 119 -0.89 -0.79 -19.46
N PHE A 120 -1.07 -0.21 -18.27
CA PHE A 120 -0.07 0.61 -17.61
C PHE A 120 1.27 -0.11 -17.38
N GLU A 121 1.27 -1.44 -17.26
CA GLU A 121 2.48 -2.25 -17.06
C GLU A 121 3.47 -2.09 -18.21
N ASN A 122 2.95 -1.79 -19.41
CA ASN A 122 3.71 -1.60 -20.64
C ASN A 122 3.87 -0.12 -21.02
N SER A 123 3.36 0.81 -20.19
CA SER A 123 3.42 2.24 -20.46
C SER A 123 4.76 2.85 -20.04
N ASP A 124 5.26 3.83 -20.79
CA ASP A 124 6.38 4.68 -20.39
C ASP A 124 6.04 5.57 -19.17
N LYS A 125 4.73 5.75 -18.88
CA LYS A 125 4.22 6.47 -17.71
C LYS A 125 3.84 5.57 -16.55
N ARG A 126 4.24 4.28 -16.58
CA ARG A 126 3.90 3.27 -15.57
C ARG A 126 4.01 3.79 -14.13
N GLU A 127 5.17 4.32 -13.75
CA GLU A 127 5.41 4.78 -12.37
C GLU A 127 4.46 5.91 -11.95
N HIS A 128 4.13 6.81 -12.88
CA HIS A 128 3.18 7.90 -12.63
C HIS A 128 1.75 7.35 -12.44
N ILE A 129 1.33 6.41 -13.30
CA ILE A 129 0.01 5.78 -13.21
C ILE A 129 -0.14 5.02 -11.88
N GLU A 130 0.85 4.21 -11.50
CA GLU A 130 0.90 3.48 -10.24
C GLU A 130 0.76 4.42 -9.01
N ARG A 131 1.46 5.56 -9.02
CA ARG A 131 1.35 6.58 -7.97
C ARG A 131 -0.04 7.22 -7.93
N CYS A 132 -0.63 7.51 -9.09
CA CYS A 132 -1.99 8.04 -9.17
C CYS A 132 -3.03 7.07 -8.59
N ILE A 133 -2.94 5.79 -8.95
CA ILE A 133 -3.81 4.72 -8.42
C ILE A 133 -3.68 4.64 -6.90
N ALA A 134 -2.45 4.51 -6.38
CA ALA A 134 -2.21 4.43 -4.94
C ALA A 134 -2.69 5.67 -4.18
N HIS A 135 -2.44 6.86 -4.74
CA HIS A 135 -2.90 8.11 -4.15
C HIS A 135 -4.41 8.19 -4.07
N LEU A 136 -5.12 7.87 -5.17
CA LEU A 136 -6.58 7.85 -5.18
C LEU A 136 -7.12 6.87 -4.14
N PHE A 137 -6.62 5.63 -4.14
CA PHE A 137 -7.11 4.60 -3.23
C PHE A 137 -6.93 5.00 -1.76
N VAL A 138 -5.75 5.49 -1.38
CA VAL A 138 -5.48 5.97 -0.02
C VAL A 138 -6.37 7.17 0.34
N THR A 139 -6.68 8.04 -0.61
CA THR A 139 -7.56 9.19 -0.38
C THR A 139 -8.98 8.74 -0.02
N PHE A 140 -9.52 7.76 -0.74
CA PHE A 140 -10.85 7.22 -0.47
C PHE A 140 -10.90 6.36 0.79
N MET A 141 -9.88 5.54 1.05
CA MET A 141 -9.77 4.74 2.29
C MET A 141 -9.68 5.61 3.55
N ARG A 142 -8.99 6.76 3.48
CA ARG A 142 -8.89 7.67 4.64
C ARG A 142 -10.17 8.42 4.93
N ASP A 143 -11.10 8.46 3.98
CA ASP A 143 -12.38 9.11 4.18
C ASP A 143 -13.30 8.19 4.98
N SER A 144 -13.60 8.61 6.21
CA SER A 144 -14.38 7.83 7.17
C SER A 144 -15.76 7.43 6.67
N ARG A 145 -16.31 8.13 5.66
CA ARG A 145 -17.59 7.74 5.03
C ARG A 145 -17.53 6.38 4.36
N PHE A 146 -16.33 5.93 3.99
CA PHE A 146 -16.13 4.65 3.34
C PHE A 146 -15.45 3.61 4.24
N THR A 147 -14.98 3.98 5.43
CA THR A 147 -14.23 3.10 6.35
C THR A 147 -14.75 3.03 7.79
N CYS A 148 -15.77 3.80 8.18
CA CYS A 148 -16.49 3.60 9.45
C CYS A 148 -17.53 2.47 9.36
N GLU A 149 -17.96 1.97 10.52
CA GLU A 149 -18.83 0.79 10.73
C GLU A 149 -20.18 0.82 9.98
N ASP A 150 -20.61 1.96 9.46
CA ASP A 150 -21.83 2.11 8.63
C ASP A 150 -21.56 2.14 7.10
N GLY A 151 -20.30 1.96 6.68
CA GLY A 151 -19.90 1.86 5.28
C GLY A 151 -20.10 0.44 4.72
N PRO A 152 -20.15 0.27 3.38
CA PRO A 152 -20.34 -1.05 2.76
C PRO A 152 -19.21 -2.06 3.05
N TRP A 153 -18.08 -1.60 3.62
CA TRP A 153 -16.95 -2.42 4.01
C TRP A 153 -16.61 -2.17 5.48
N VAL A 154 -17.19 -2.96 6.37
CA VAL A 154 -16.83 -2.97 7.79
C VAL A 154 -15.45 -3.60 7.94
N ILE A 155 -14.45 -2.84 8.39
CA ILE A 155 -13.20 -3.41 8.90
C ILE A 155 -13.46 -3.82 10.35
N GLU A 156 -13.97 -5.04 10.55
CA GLU A 156 -14.13 -5.58 11.90
C GLU A 156 -12.76 -5.76 12.58
N GLY A 157 -12.60 -5.18 13.78
CA GLY A 157 -11.44 -5.38 14.66
C GLY A 157 -10.71 -4.12 15.16
N CYS A 158 -11.12 -2.91 14.78
CA CYS A 158 -10.51 -1.67 15.28
C CYS A 158 -11.26 -1.14 16.52
N GLY A 159 -11.13 -1.84 17.65
CA GLY A 159 -11.60 -1.34 18.94
C GLY A 159 -11.65 -2.43 20.00
N GLU A 160 -10.72 -2.42 20.95
CA GLU A 160 -10.93 -3.11 22.22
C GLU A 160 -12.11 -2.43 22.94
N THR A 161 -13.16 -3.18 23.24
CA THR A 161 -14.04 -2.87 24.37
C THR A 161 -14.15 -4.09 25.27
N GLU A 162 -13.22 -4.09 26.21
CA GLU A 162 -13.37 -4.44 27.63
C GLU A 162 -14.32 -5.57 28.02
N GLN A 163 -13.73 -6.60 28.60
CA GLN A 163 -14.36 -7.55 29.51
C GLN A 163 -15.29 -6.82 30.50
N LYS A 164 -16.55 -7.25 30.57
CA LYS A 164 -17.30 -7.22 31.83
C LYS A 164 -17.41 -8.64 32.36
N GLU A 165 -16.55 -8.94 33.33
CA GLU A 165 -16.89 -9.90 34.37
C GLU A 165 -18.18 -9.39 35.04
N GLU A 166 -19.28 -10.15 34.92
CA GLU A 166 -20.35 -10.09 35.92
C GLU A 166 -20.43 -11.45 36.59
N ASN A 167 -19.84 -11.51 37.78
CA ASN A 167 -20.18 -12.48 38.81
C ASN A 167 -21.68 -12.40 39.11
N GLN A 168 -22.39 -13.52 38.94
CA GLN A 168 -23.45 -13.97 39.86
C GLN A 168 -23.78 -15.45 39.66
#